data_AF-A0A4Y7S3C1-F1
#
_entry.id   AF-A0A4Y7S3C1-F1
#
_cell.length_a   1.000
_cell.length_b   1.000
_cell.length_c   1.000
_cell.angle_alpha   90.00
_cell.angle_beta   90.00
_cell.angle_gamma   90.00
#
_symmetry.space_group_name_H-M   'P 1'
#
loop_
_entity.id
_entity.type
_entity.pdbx_description
1 polymer ?
#
loop_
_entity_poly.entity_id
_entity_poly.type
_entity_poly.pdbx_seq_one_letter_code
_entity_poly.pdbx_strand_id
1 'polypeptide(L)'
;MANNNNNQILVPQSRQNLNQMKYEIASELGFPNYNQIDKGSLPSRANGYVGGNITKRLVSLGEAALANSGGQVISATQSVNLETPQQ
;
A
#
# COMPACT_ATOMS: atom_id res chain seq x y z
N MET A 1 19.44 -6.42 -10.80
CA MET A 1 19.15 -6.08 -9.39
C MET A 1 17.65 -6.18 -9.16
N ALA A 2 17.18 -7.13 -8.34
CA ALA A 2 15.79 -7.14 -7.89
C ALA A 2 15.68 -6.12 -6.75
N ASN A 3 15.06 -4.97 -7.01
CA ASN A 3 14.78 -4.00 -5.95
C ASN A 3 13.66 -4.61 -5.08
N ASN A 4 14.04 -5.38 -4.07
CA ASN A 4 13.14 -5.92 -3.07
C ASN A 4 12.59 -4.74 -2.26
N ASN A 5 11.50 -4.17 -2.76
CA ASN A 5 10.70 -3.17 -2.06
C ASN A 5 10.01 -3.86 -0.87
N ASN A 6 10.77 -4.11 0.19
CA ASN A 6 10.25 -4.53 1.49
C ASN A 6 9.53 -3.33 2.13
N ASN A 7 8.40 -2.92 1.54
CA ASN A 7 7.52 -1.94 2.16
C ASN A 7 6.90 -2.62 3.38
N GLN A 8 7.54 -2.46 4.54
CA GLN A 8 7.05 -2.99 5.80
C GLN A 8 5.72 -2.31 6.11
N ILE A 9 4.76 -3.10 6.57
CA ILE A 9 3.46 -2.57 6.97
C ILE A 9 3.68 -1.87 8.31
N LEU A 10 3.75 -0.53 8.29
CA LEU A 10 4.02 0.29 9.48
C LEU A 10 2.96 0.15 10.57
N VAL A 11 1.73 -0.23 10.19
CA VAL A 11 0.61 -0.48 11.12
C VAL A 11 0.16 -1.93 10.94
N PRO A 12 0.62 -2.88 11.78
CA PRO A 12 0.34 -4.31 11.61
C PRO A 12 -1.15 -4.65 11.51
N GLN A 13 -1.99 -3.92 12.23
CA GLN A 13 -3.44 -4.05 12.26
C GLN A 13 -4.06 -3.77 10.88
N SER A 14 -3.45 -2.90 10.07
CA SER A 14 -3.92 -2.55 8.72
C SER A 14 -3.61 -3.63 7.68
N ARG A 15 -2.84 -4.67 8.00
CA ARG A 15 -2.41 -5.71 7.05
C ARG A 15 -3.58 -6.42 6.36
N GLN A 16 -4.66 -6.70 7.08
CA GLN A 16 -5.85 -7.32 6.50
C GLN A 16 -6.54 -6.37 5.50
N ASN A 17 -6.75 -5.11 5.89
CA ASN A 17 -7.38 -4.09 5.04
C ASN A 17 -6.54 -3.80 3.78
N LEU A 18 -5.21 -3.73 3.93
CA LEU A 18 -4.28 -3.55 2.83
C LEU A 18 -4.28 -4.76 1.87
N ASN A 19 -4.40 -5.98 2.40
CA ASN A 19 -4.53 -7.16 1.57
C ASN A 19 -5.84 -7.18 0.78
N GLN A 20 -6.95 -6.77 1.40
CA GLN A 20 -8.23 -6.65 0.72
C GLN A 20 -8.16 -5.63 -0.42
N MET A 21 -7.64 -4.43 -0.14
CA MET A 21 -7.44 -3.39 -1.14
C MET A 21 -6.52 -3.85 -2.29
N LYS A 22 -5.47 -4.61 -1.98
CA LYS A 22 -4.58 -5.21 -2.99
C LYS A 22 -5.34 -6.15 -3.92
N TYR A 23 -6.25 -6.97 -3.41
CA TYR A 23 -7.02 -7.89 -4.23
C TYR A 23 -8.06 -7.18 -5.09
N GLU A 24 -8.73 -6.17 -4.54
CA GLU A 24 -9.66 -5.32 -5.29
C GLU A 24 -8.97 -4.60 -6.44
N ILE A 25 -7.86 -3.90 -6.16
CA ILE A 25 -7.09 -3.18 -7.18
C ILE A 25 -6.51 -4.14 -8.22
N ALA A 26 -6.01 -5.30 -7.80
CA ALA A 26 -5.53 -6.29 -8.76
C ALA A 26 -6.64 -6.81 -9.66
N SER A 27 -7.85 -7.03 -9.13
CA SER A 27 -9.02 -7.40 -9.91
C SER A 27 -9.43 -6.29 -10.89
N GLU A 28 -9.44 -5.03 -10.46
CA GLU A 28 -9.71 -3.85 -11.31
C GLU A 28 -8.69 -3.73 -12.46
N LEU A 29 -7.43 -4.09 -12.21
CA LEU A 29 -6.35 -4.07 -13.21
C LEU A 29 -6.31 -5.32 -14.11
N GLY A 30 -7.28 -6.24 -13.98
CA GLY A 30 -7.40 -7.43 -14.83
C GLY A 30 -6.69 -8.68 -14.31
N PHE A 31 -6.35 -8.74 -13.02
CA PHE A 31 -5.75 -9.91 -12.35
C PHE A 31 -6.72 -10.49 -11.30
N PRO A 32 -7.82 -11.16 -11.71
CA PRO A 32 -8.92 -11.56 -10.82
C PRO A 32 -8.59 -12.62 -9.76
N ASN A 33 -7.37 -13.14 -9.68
CA ASN A 33 -6.95 -14.14 -8.67
C ASN A 33 -5.56 -13.86 -8.11
N TYR A 34 -5.25 -12.59 -7.85
CA TYR A 34 -3.92 -12.16 -7.39
C TYR A 34 -3.49 -12.75 -6.02
N ASN A 35 -4.42 -13.36 -5.28
CA ASN A 35 -4.17 -14.12 -4.06
C ASN A 35 -3.62 -15.53 -4.32
N GLN A 36 -4.02 -16.18 -5.42
CA GLN A 36 -3.69 -17.56 -5.78
C GLN A 36 -2.60 -17.63 -6.86
N ILE A 37 -2.45 -16.57 -7.65
CA ILE A 37 -1.42 -16.48 -8.68
C ILE A 37 -0.05 -16.27 -8.02
N ASP A 38 0.93 -17.08 -8.44
CA ASP A 38 2.32 -16.84 -8.10
C ASP A 38 2.77 -15.49 -8.65
N LYS A 39 3.18 -14.60 -7.75
CA LYS A 39 3.63 -13.24 -8.09
C LYS A 39 4.92 -13.28 -8.91
N GLY A 40 5.68 -14.37 -8.86
CA GLY A 40 6.84 -14.61 -9.72
C GLY A 40 6.48 -14.93 -11.17
N SER A 41 5.26 -15.38 -11.44
CA SER A 41 4.76 -15.66 -12.80
C SER A 41 4.22 -14.40 -13.50
N LEU A 42 3.81 -13.39 -12.73
CA LEU A 42 3.32 -12.13 -13.29
C LEU A 42 4.47 -11.21 -13.72
N PRO A 43 4.29 -10.42 -14.80
CA PRO A 43 5.27 -9.41 -15.18
C PRO A 43 5.57 -8.46 -14.01
N SER A 44 6.84 -8.18 -13.74
CA SER A 44 7.24 -7.27 -12.65
C SER A 44 6.54 -5.90 -12.73
N ARG A 45 6.26 -5.43 -13.96
CA ARG A 45 5.50 -4.20 -14.21
C ARG A 45 4.07 -4.29 -13.67
N ALA A 46 3.37 -5.41 -13.89
CA ALA A 46 2.01 -5.62 -13.42
C ALA A 46 1.93 -5.59 -11.88
N ASN A 47 2.82 -6.32 -11.21
CA ASN A 47 2.94 -6.29 -9.75
C ASN A 47 3.25 -4.87 -9.24
N GLY A 48 4.12 -4.14 -9.95
CA GLY A 48 4.43 -2.74 -9.67
C GLY A 48 3.21 -1.81 -9.82
N TYR A 49 2.39 -2.00 -10.86
CA TYR A 49 1.15 -1.24 -11.05
C TYR A 49 0.15 -1.49 -9.93
N VAL A 50 0.00 -2.74 -9.47
CA VAL A 50 -0.86 -3.05 -8.31
C VAL A 50 -0.36 -2.31 -7.06
N GLY A 51 0.94 -2.41 -6.76
CA GLY A 51 1.56 -1.73 -5.61
C GLY A 51 1.40 -0.20 -5.67
N GLY A 52 1.66 0.41 -6.83
CA GLY A 52 1.54 1.85 -7.03
C GLY A 52 0.09 2.35 -6.86
N ASN A 53 -0.89 1.60 -7.35
CA ASN A 53 -2.31 1.96 -7.17
C ASN A 53 -2.79 1.83 -5.73
N ILE A 54 -2.27 0.85 -4.97
CA ILE A 54 -2.53 0.76 -3.52
C ILE A 54 -2.05 2.04 -2.83
N THR A 55 -0.81 2.46 -3.08
CA THR A 55 -0.28 3.70 -2.50
C THR A 55 -1.10 4.92 -2.90
N LYS A 56 -1.48 5.06 -4.18
CA LYS A 56 -2.34 6.16 -4.63
C LYS A 56 -3.69 6.20 -3.90
N ARG A 57 -4.32 5.04 -3.71
CA ARG A 57 -5.61 4.95 -3.02
C ARG A 57 -5.47 5.28 -1.54
N LEU A 58 -4.42 4.81 -0.88
CA LEU A 58 -4.12 5.16 0.51
C LEU A 58 -3.85 6.65 0.70
N VAL A 59 -3.07 7.25 -0.20
CA VAL A 59 -2.80 8.70 -0.17
C VAL A 59 -4.10 9.46 -0.37
N SER A 60 -4.93 9.09 -1.35
CA SER A 60 -6.23 9.74 -1.58
C SER A 60 -7.16 9.64 -0.36
N LEU A 61 -7.20 8.49 0.32
CA LEU A 61 -7.95 8.33 1.57
C LEU A 61 -7.39 9.21 2.69
N GLY A 62 -6.05 9.29 2.80
CA GLY A 62 -5.37 10.17 3.75
C GLY A 62 -5.64 11.65 3.47
N GLU A 63 -5.58 12.08 2.22
CA GLU A 63 -5.91 13.44 1.77
C GLU A 63 -7.37 13.77 2.05
N ALA A 64 -8.31 12.86 1.78
CA ALA A 64 -9.73 13.05 2.10
C ALA A 64 -9.98 13.14 3.62
N ALA A 65 -9.27 12.35 4.42
CA ALA A 65 -9.32 12.45 5.87
C ALA A 65 -8.72 13.77 6.36
N LEU A 66 -7.58 14.20 5.81
CA LEU A 66 -6.95 15.49 6.13
C LEU A 66 -7.84 16.67 5.76
N ALA A 67 -8.48 16.61 4.59
CA ALA A 67 -9.42 17.64 4.13
C ALA A 67 -10.65 17.77 5.07
N ASN A 68 -11.15 16.64 5.61
CA ASN A 68 -12.30 16.64 6.52
C ASN A 68 -11.95 16.93 7.99
N SER A 69 -10.72 16.66 8.42
CA SER A 69 -10.36 16.64 9.85
C SER A 69 -9.01 17.29 10.14
N GLY A 70 -8.73 18.44 9.50
CA GLY A 70 -7.45 19.17 9.37
C GLY A 70 -6.60 19.47 10.63
N GLY A 71 -6.91 18.92 11.81
CA GLY A 71 -6.04 18.94 12.99
C GLY A 71 -5.83 17.59 13.69
N GLN A 72 -6.73 16.60 13.57
CA GLN A 72 -6.65 15.34 14.36
C GLN A 72 -5.84 14.24 13.66
N VAL A 73 -5.87 14.20 12.33
CA VAL A 73 -5.18 13.16 11.54
C VAL A 73 -3.66 13.30 11.59
N ILE A 74 -3.15 14.54 11.72
CA ILE A 74 -1.71 14.82 11.78
C ILE A 74 -1.11 14.27 13.09
N SER A 75 -1.81 14.42 14.21
CA SER A 75 -1.36 13.89 15.51
C SER A 75 -1.30 12.36 15.52
N ALA A 76 -2.19 11.67 14.79
CA ALA A 76 -2.16 10.20 14.67
C ALA A 76 -0.94 9.69 13.89
N THR A 77 -0.35 10.52 13.02
CA THR A 77 0.86 10.16 12.25
C THR A 77 2.17 10.45 12.99
N GLN A 78 2.16 11.31 14.02
CA GLN A 78 3.35 11.62 14.82
C GLN A 78 3.89 10.42 15.61
N SER A 79 3.06 9.43 15.92
CA SER A 79 3.48 8.19 16.58
C SER A 79 4.09 7.15 15.63
N VAL A 80 4.12 7.43 14.32
CA VAL A 80 4.79 6.56 13.35
C VAL A 80 6.28 6.90 13.37
N ASN A 81 7.08 6.02 13.95
CA ASN A 81 8.53 6.17 13.95
C ASN A 81 9.05 6.08 12.50
N LEU A 82 9.60 7.18 11.98
CA LEU A 82 10.29 7.17 10.71
C LEU A 82 11.64 6.46 10.89
N GLU A 83 11.87 5.41 10.11
CA GLU A 83 13.18 4.76 10.05
C GLU A 83 14.16 5.71 9.38
N THR A 84 15.24 6.08 10.10
CA THR A 84 16.33 6.85 9.49
C THR A 84 17.08 5.96 8.50
N PRO A 85 17.40 6.44 7.28
CA PRO A 85 18.20 5.66 6.33
C PRO A 85 19.53 5.30 7.00
N GLN A 86 19.80 4.00 7.16
CA GLN A 86 21.11 3.50 7.52
C GLN A 86 22.05 3.82 6.34
N GLN A 87 23.06 4.66 6.59
CA GLN A 87 24.15 4.92 5.64
C GLN A 87 25.01 3.68 5.46
#